data_AF-A0A0U1KL81-F1
#
_entry.id   AF-A0A0U1KL81-F1
#
_cell.length_a   1.000
_cell.length_b   1.000
_cell.length_c   1.000
_cell.angle_alpha   90.00
_cell.angle_beta   90.00
_cell.angle_gamma   90.00
#
_symmetry.space_group_name_H-M   'P 1'
#
loop_
_entity.id
_entity.type
_entity.pdbx_description
1 polymer ?
#
loop_
_entity_poly.entity_id
_entity_poly.type
_entity_poly.pdbx_seq_one_letter_code
_entity_poly.pdbx_strand_id
1 'polypeptide(L)'
;MIFFQIGTALVLIIAAYHLWVRNNKDKKTIYMITNVIKSNDDVRRTLAMGLYHRFKRVSNDKEERVFEETFSELFLRNDPYEFEHFVAEIYQKLLGGTTYVTSRSNDYGVDIEHHVDGKLFYIQVKCEKENLSFDAIAKVHSNMIKHGADGGMVVNISDFSKNARHYAEGINIELVNGVELVDMWMKSLNIKTDEIKELSPVPI
;
A
#
# COMPACT_ATOMS: atom_id res chain seq x y z
N MET A 1 41.07 31.30 21.78
CA MET A 1 40.04 31.14 20.74
C MET A 1 40.10 29.78 20.04
N ILE A 2 41.25 29.38 19.50
CA ILE A 2 41.40 28.11 18.73
C ILE A 2 41.01 26.85 19.51
N PHE A 3 41.45 26.70 20.78
CA PHE A 3 41.12 25.53 21.59
C PHE A 3 39.62 25.36 21.88
N PHE A 4 38.88 26.47 22.00
CA PHE A 4 37.42 26.44 22.18
C PHE A 4 36.72 25.94 20.90
N GLN A 5 37.16 26.41 19.74
CA GLN A 5 36.65 25.97 18.43
C GLN A 5 36.92 24.49 18.16
N ILE A 6 38.08 23.96 18.57
CA ILE A 6 38.41 22.54 18.46
C ILE A 6 37.51 21.69 19.37
N GLY A 7 37.25 22.16 20.60
CA GLY A 7 36.34 21.50 21.53
C GLY A 7 34.91 21.42 20.99
N THR A 8 34.38 22.52 20.45
CA THR A 8 33.02 22.52 19.85
C THR A 8 32.94 21.61 18.62
N ALA A 9 33.97 21.60 17.77
CA ALA A 9 34.01 20.71 16.59
C ALA A 9 34.00 19.23 16.99
N LEU A 10 34.73 18.82 18.03
CA LEU A 10 34.73 17.45 18.53
C LEU A 10 33.35 17.01 19.03
N VAL A 11 32.65 17.89 19.75
CA VAL A 11 31.29 17.61 20.23
C VAL A 11 30.32 17.42 19.06
N LEU A 12 30.41 18.27 18.02
CA LEU A 12 29.59 18.14 16.82
C LEU A 12 29.86 16.85 16.05
N ILE A 13 31.13 16.43 15.94
CA ILE A 13 31.49 15.16 15.28
C ILE A 13 30.93 13.96 16.06
N ILE A 14 31.03 13.97 17.39
CA ILE A 14 30.48 12.90 18.23
C ILE A 14 28.95 12.88 18.14
N ALA A 15 28.29 14.05 18.13
CA ALA A 15 26.85 14.15 17.94
C ALA A 15 26.42 13.64 16.57
N ALA A 16 27.12 14.04 15.50
CA ALA A 16 26.88 13.56 14.14
C ALA A 16 27.09 12.05 14.02
N TYR A 17 28.15 11.51 14.62
CA TYR A 17 28.41 10.07 14.68
C TYR A 17 27.31 9.33 15.45
N HIS A 18 26.91 9.84 16.61
CA HIS A 18 25.83 9.25 17.40
C HIS A 18 24.49 9.25 16.63
N LEU A 19 24.17 10.35 15.96
CA LEU A 19 22.99 10.46 15.09
C LEU A 19 23.05 9.49 13.90
N TRP A 20 24.21 9.37 13.25
CA TRP A 20 24.45 8.43 12.16
C TRP A 20 24.27 6.98 12.62
N VAL A 21 24.84 6.60 13.76
CA VAL A 21 24.68 5.26 14.35
C VAL A 21 23.22 4.99 14.70
N ARG A 22 22.52 5.95 15.32
CA ARG A 22 21.08 5.81 15.64
C ARG A 22 20.26 5.58 14.37
N ASN A 23 20.48 6.39 13.35
CA ASN A 23 19.75 6.29 12.09
C ASN A 23 19.97 4.96 11.37
N ASN A 24 21.20 4.42 11.39
CA ASN A 24 21.51 3.13 10.77
C ASN A 24 20.91 1.94 11.52
N LYS A 25 20.81 2.03 12.85
CA LYS A 25 20.14 0.99 13.65
C LYS A 25 18.66 0.89 13.28
N ASP A 26 17.96 2.02 13.13
CA ASP A 26 16.53 2.01 12.76
C ASP A 26 16.30 1.35 11.40
N LYS A 27 17.12 1.70 10.39
CA LYS A 27 17.03 1.10 9.04
C LYS A 27 17.23 -0.42 9.08
N LYS A 28 18.25 -0.86 9.84
CA LYS A 28 18.55 -2.28 10.00
C LYS A 28 17.41 -3.02 10.70
N THR A 29 16.79 -2.43 11.72
CA THR A 29 15.65 -3.01 12.44
C THR A 29 14.43 -3.15 11.54
N ILE A 30 14.06 -2.09 10.81
CA ILE A 30 12.93 -2.12 9.86
C ILE A 30 13.17 -3.17 8.78
N TYR A 31 14.37 -3.22 8.21
CA TYR A 31 14.75 -4.24 7.24
C TYR A 31 14.60 -5.66 7.80
N MET A 32 15.07 -5.92 9.03
CA MET A 32 14.89 -7.22 9.68
C MET A 32 13.42 -7.58 9.90
N ILE A 33 12.60 -6.65 10.40
CA ILE A 33 11.16 -6.88 10.62
C ILE A 33 10.47 -7.21 9.31
N THR A 34 10.72 -6.43 8.25
CA THR A 34 10.16 -6.66 6.92
C THR A 34 10.61 -8.01 6.36
N ASN A 35 11.86 -8.43 6.60
CA ASN A 35 12.34 -9.76 6.19
C ASN A 35 11.66 -10.89 6.95
N VAL A 36 11.47 -10.74 8.27
CA VAL A 36 10.77 -11.75 9.09
C VAL A 36 9.32 -11.90 8.62
N ILE A 37 8.62 -10.80 8.40
CA ILE A 37 7.24 -10.80 7.86
C ILE A 37 7.20 -11.47 6.49
N LYS A 38 8.11 -11.11 5.58
CA LYS A 38 8.20 -11.73 4.24
C LYS A 38 8.51 -13.22 4.27
N SER A 39 9.30 -13.66 5.25
CA SER A 39 9.69 -15.08 5.40
C SER A 39 8.58 -15.96 5.96
N ASN A 40 7.49 -15.37 6.47
CA ASN A 40 6.41 -16.09 7.13
C ASN A 40 5.06 -15.87 6.45
N ASP A 41 4.57 -16.91 5.79
CA ASP A 41 3.29 -16.90 5.08
C ASP A 41 2.10 -16.65 5.99
N ASP A 42 2.09 -17.23 7.19
CA ASP A 42 0.98 -17.08 8.13
C ASP A 42 0.86 -15.63 8.60
N VAL A 43 1.99 -14.97 8.89
CA VAL A 43 1.99 -13.54 9.26
C VAL A 43 1.43 -12.69 8.12
N ARG A 44 1.85 -12.92 6.87
CA ARG A 44 1.33 -12.17 5.72
C ARG A 44 -0.17 -12.41 5.51
N ARG A 45 -0.63 -13.64 5.66
CA ARG A 45 -2.06 -13.99 5.59
C ARG A 45 -2.86 -13.36 6.73
N THR A 46 -2.32 -13.32 7.95
CA THR A 46 -2.95 -12.63 9.08
C THR A 46 -3.04 -11.13 8.84
N LEU A 47 -2.01 -10.50 8.27
CA LEU A 47 -2.06 -9.09 7.89
C LEU A 47 -3.09 -8.83 6.78
N ALA A 48 -3.15 -9.68 5.75
CA ALA A 48 -4.17 -9.60 4.70
C ALA A 48 -5.59 -9.75 5.28
N MET A 49 -5.79 -10.69 6.22
CA MET A 49 -7.04 -10.82 6.97
C MET A 49 -7.34 -9.56 7.79
N GLY A 50 -6.34 -8.94 8.42
CA GLY A 50 -6.48 -7.66 9.11
C GLY A 50 -6.93 -6.54 8.17
N LEU A 51 -6.37 -6.46 6.97
CA LEU A 51 -6.80 -5.52 5.93
C LEU A 51 -8.26 -5.77 5.51
N TYR A 52 -8.66 -7.04 5.34
CA TYR A 52 -10.07 -7.37 5.09
C TYR A 52 -10.97 -6.86 6.21
N HIS A 53 -10.66 -7.14 7.48
CA HIS A 53 -11.49 -6.66 8.59
C HIS A 53 -11.51 -5.14 8.73
N ARG A 54 -10.39 -4.49 8.40
CA ARG A 54 -10.30 -3.04 8.39
C ARG A 54 -11.23 -2.44 7.34
N PHE A 55 -11.23 -2.95 6.11
CA PHE A 55 -11.85 -2.31 4.94
C PHE A 55 -13.11 -2.97 4.40
N LYS A 56 -13.52 -4.14 4.90
CA LYS A 56 -14.72 -4.85 4.40
C LYS A 56 -15.94 -3.96 4.50
N ARG A 57 -16.84 -4.07 3.51
CA ARG A 57 -18.12 -3.38 3.55
C ARG A 57 -18.91 -3.83 4.77
N VAL A 58 -19.49 -2.87 5.48
CA VAL A 58 -20.40 -3.15 6.60
C VAL A 58 -21.65 -3.84 6.05
N SER A 59 -22.03 -4.98 6.62
CA SER A 59 -23.29 -5.63 6.29
C SER A 59 -24.44 -4.80 6.87
N ASN A 60 -25.63 -4.87 6.25
CA ASN A 60 -26.81 -4.23 6.81
C ASN A 60 -27.44 -5.02 7.96
N ASP A 61 -26.74 -6.04 8.47
CA ASP A 61 -27.24 -6.92 9.51
C ASP A 61 -27.19 -6.19 10.86
N LYS A 62 -28.32 -6.20 11.58
CA LYS A 62 -28.47 -5.42 12.83
C LYS A 62 -27.46 -5.85 13.90
N GLU A 63 -27.15 -7.13 13.99
CA GLU A 63 -26.20 -7.67 14.96
C GLU A 63 -24.76 -7.24 14.65
N GLU A 64 -24.37 -7.19 13.37
CA GLU A 64 -23.05 -6.73 12.97
C GLU A 64 -22.89 -5.24 13.27
N ARG A 65 -23.91 -4.40 12.98
CA ARG A 65 -23.88 -2.98 13.34
C ARG A 65 -23.72 -2.72 14.85
N VAL A 66 -24.47 -3.43 15.70
CA VAL A 66 -24.36 -3.28 17.16
C VAL A 66 -22.98 -3.69 17.67
N PHE A 67 -22.42 -4.77 17.10
CA PHE A 67 -21.06 -5.19 17.41
C PHE A 67 -20.03 -4.12 16.98
N GLU A 68 -20.22 -3.48 15.83
CA GLU A 68 -19.33 -2.44 15.34
C GLU A 68 -19.36 -1.13 16.15
N GLU A 69 -20.52 -0.75 16.71
CA GLU A 69 -20.64 0.42 17.60
C GLU A 69 -19.89 0.25 18.94
N THR A 70 -19.42 -0.96 19.25
CA THR A 70 -18.74 -1.30 20.52
C THR A 70 -17.22 -1.40 20.37
N PHE A 71 -16.65 -1.03 19.22
CA PHE A 71 -15.21 -1.17 19.00
C PHE A 71 -14.38 -0.21 19.87
N SER A 72 -13.24 -0.73 20.36
CA SER A 72 -12.20 0.08 20.98
C SER A 72 -11.59 1.04 19.96
N GLU A 73 -11.12 2.20 20.41
CA GLU A 73 -10.35 3.15 19.59
C GLU A 73 -9.08 2.54 18.97
N LEU A 74 -8.56 1.44 19.52
CA LEU A 74 -7.43 0.70 18.95
C LEU A 74 -7.81 -0.14 17.72
N PHE A 75 -9.09 -0.43 17.53
CA PHE A 75 -9.56 -1.24 16.40
C PHE A 75 -9.74 -0.36 15.17
N LEU A 76 -8.82 -0.50 14.21
CA LEU A 76 -8.86 0.26 12.96
C LEU A 76 -9.99 -0.24 12.07
N ARG A 77 -10.99 0.61 11.83
CA ARG A 77 -12.11 0.37 10.93
C ARG A 77 -12.20 1.51 9.92
N ASN A 78 -12.24 1.14 8.64
CA ASN A 78 -12.32 2.07 7.51
C ASN A 78 -13.33 1.54 6.48
N ASP A 79 -13.80 2.42 5.60
CA ASP A 79 -14.74 2.01 4.55
C ASP A 79 -14.01 1.52 3.28
N PRO A 80 -14.73 0.84 2.34
CA PRO A 80 -14.12 0.35 1.11
C PRO A 80 -13.50 1.43 0.21
N TYR A 81 -13.95 2.67 0.30
CA TYR A 81 -13.39 3.77 -0.50
C TYR A 81 -12.07 4.27 0.10
N GLU A 82 -11.96 4.27 1.43
CA GLU A 82 -10.67 4.47 2.10
C GLU A 82 -9.65 3.37 1.74
N PHE A 83 -10.12 2.17 1.36
CA PHE A 83 -9.24 1.12 0.85
C PHE A 83 -8.64 1.48 -0.52
N GLU A 84 -9.43 2.09 -1.41
CA GLU A 84 -8.95 2.57 -2.70
C GLU A 84 -7.85 3.62 -2.51
N HIS A 85 -8.04 4.56 -1.58
CA HIS A 85 -7.02 5.54 -1.20
C HIS A 85 -5.77 4.88 -0.60
N PHE A 86 -5.93 3.88 0.26
CA PHE A 86 -4.81 3.13 0.83
C PHE A 86 -3.98 2.42 -0.26
N VAL A 87 -4.64 1.79 -1.22
CA VAL A 87 -3.98 1.15 -2.36
C VAL A 87 -3.28 2.20 -3.24
N ALA A 88 -3.95 3.32 -3.54
CA ALA A 88 -3.38 4.42 -4.32
C ALA A 88 -2.07 4.95 -3.69
N GLU A 89 -2.04 5.17 -2.37
CA GLU A 89 -0.84 5.62 -1.66
C GLU A 89 0.32 4.61 -1.75
N ILE A 90 0.02 3.30 -1.72
CA ILE A 90 1.04 2.25 -1.90
C ILE A 90 1.63 2.32 -3.30
N TYR A 91 0.79 2.37 -4.34
CA TYR A 91 1.26 2.44 -5.73
C TYR A 91 2.08 3.71 -5.99
N GLN A 92 1.59 4.87 -5.53
CA GLN A 92 2.30 6.14 -5.69
C GLN A 92 3.68 6.11 -5.01
N LYS A 93 3.82 5.51 -3.82
CA LYS A 93 5.12 5.40 -3.12
C LYS A 93 6.07 4.41 -3.78
N LEU A 94 5.57 3.30 -4.29
CA LEU A 94 6.42 2.24 -4.85
C LEU A 94 6.87 2.55 -6.27
N LEU A 95 5.98 3.12 -7.07
CA LEU A 95 6.18 3.34 -8.50
C LEU A 95 6.40 4.81 -8.85
N GLY A 96 6.14 5.73 -7.92
CA GLY A 96 6.16 7.16 -8.18
C GLY A 96 4.92 7.63 -8.96
N GLY A 97 5.04 8.80 -9.60
CA GLY A 97 3.96 9.38 -10.40
C GLY A 97 2.83 9.96 -9.54
N THR A 98 1.62 10.00 -10.09
CA THR A 98 0.43 10.53 -9.44
C THR A 98 -0.74 9.57 -9.56
N THR A 99 -1.42 9.32 -8.45
CA THR A 99 -2.63 8.48 -8.40
C THR A 99 -3.86 9.32 -8.11
N TYR A 100 -4.97 9.04 -8.79
CA TYR A 100 -6.26 9.68 -8.58
C TYR A 100 -7.31 8.62 -8.29
N VAL A 101 -7.92 8.68 -7.10
CA VAL A 101 -9.08 7.81 -6.77
C VAL A 101 -10.32 8.40 -7.43
N THR A 102 -11.05 7.57 -8.18
CA THR A 102 -12.25 8.01 -8.91
C THR A 102 -13.42 8.21 -7.96
N SER A 103 -14.46 8.92 -8.39
CA SER A 103 -15.63 9.14 -7.53
C SER A 103 -16.43 7.85 -7.33
N ARG A 104 -16.99 7.65 -6.12
CA ARG A 104 -17.89 6.52 -5.74
C ARG A 104 -19.07 6.25 -6.68
N SER A 105 -19.41 7.16 -7.58
CA SER A 105 -20.51 7.04 -8.54
C SER A 105 -19.97 6.95 -9.97
N ASN A 106 -20.46 5.98 -10.75
CA ASN A 106 -20.14 5.82 -12.18
C ASN A 106 -18.66 5.58 -12.52
N ASP A 107 -17.92 4.85 -11.68
CA ASP A 107 -16.52 4.49 -11.96
C ASP A 107 -16.35 3.49 -13.13
N TYR A 108 -17.45 2.88 -13.61
CA TYR A 108 -17.47 1.84 -14.64
C TYR A 108 -16.44 0.71 -14.43
N GLY A 109 -15.98 0.50 -13.19
CA GLY A 109 -14.96 -0.47 -12.81
C GLY A 109 -13.50 0.01 -12.86
N VAL A 110 -13.24 1.31 -12.67
CA VAL A 110 -11.90 1.87 -12.44
C VAL A 110 -11.93 2.69 -11.15
N ASP A 111 -11.26 2.20 -10.10
CA ASP A 111 -11.26 2.88 -8.80
C ASP A 111 -10.09 3.86 -8.68
N ILE A 112 -8.98 3.61 -9.40
CA ILE A 112 -7.80 4.47 -9.37
C ILE A 112 -7.22 4.63 -10.78
N GLU A 113 -6.88 5.86 -11.13
CA GLU A 113 -6.03 6.20 -12.28
C GLU A 113 -4.61 6.46 -11.78
N HIS A 114 -3.62 5.78 -12.36
CA HIS A 114 -2.22 5.95 -12.01
C HIS A 114 -1.43 6.44 -13.22
N HIS A 115 -0.91 7.66 -13.11
CA HIS A 115 -0.05 8.28 -14.13
C HIS A 115 1.40 8.19 -13.69
N VAL A 116 2.22 7.48 -14.46
CA VAL A 116 3.66 7.31 -14.18
C VAL A 116 4.43 7.20 -15.49
N ASP A 117 5.55 7.90 -15.60
CA ASP A 117 6.43 7.90 -16.80
C ASP A 117 5.70 8.18 -18.12
N GLY A 118 4.69 9.06 -18.09
CA GLY A 118 3.86 9.41 -19.25
C GLY A 118 2.86 8.34 -19.67
N LYS A 119 2.69 7.27 -18.87
CA LYS A 119 1.73 6.19 -19.08
C LYS A 119 0.56 6.29 -18.12
N LEU A 120 -0.58 5.75 -18.54
CA LEU A 120 -1.80 5.66 -17.75
C LEU A 120 -2.11 4.19 -17.42
N PHE A 121 -2.32 3.90 -16.15
CA PHE A 121 -2.76 2.60 -15.65
C PHE A 121 -4.09 2.73 -14.91
N TYR A 122 -4.97 1.75 -15.10
CA TYR A 122 -6.23 1.67 -14.38
C TYR A 122 -6.23 0.57 -13.34
N ILE A 123 -6.63 0.88 -12.12
CA ILE A 123 -6.65 -0.06 -11.00
C ILE A 123 -8.08 -0.23 -10.52
N GLN A 124 -8.52 -1.49 -10.43
CA GLN A 124 -9.73 -1.86 -9.70
C GLN A 124 -9.32 -2.50 -8.37
N VAL A 125 -9.94 -2.06 -7.29
CA VAL A 125 -9.75 -2.55 -5.94
C VAL A 125 -11.01 -3.30 -5.48
N LYS A 126 -10.80 -4.44 -4.85
CA LYS A 126 -11.84 -5.28 -4.24
C LYS A 126 -11.40 -5.73 -2.86
N CYS A 127 -12.35 -5.84 -1.94
CA CYS A 127 -12.10 -6.29 -0.57
C CYS A 127 -12.96 -7.52 -0.27
N GLU A 128 -12.85 -8.54 -1.13
CA GLU A 128 -13.65 -9.75 -1.03
C GLU A 128 -12.91 -10.82 -0.22
N LYS A 129 -13.70 -11.71 0.42
CA LYS A 129 -13.19 -12.89 1.14
C LYS A 129 -13.06 -14.12 0.22
N GLU A 130 -13.86 -14.18 -0.83
CA GLU A 130 -13.93 -15.30 -1.77
C GLU A 130 -13.06 -15.01 -2.99
N ASN A 131 -12.55 -16.06 -3.65
CA ASN A 131 -11.67 -15.86 -4.78
C ASN A 131 -12.39 -15.08 -5.90
N LEU A 132 -11.74 -14.03 -6.40
CA LEU A 132 -12.36 -13.14 -7.38
C LEU A 132 -12.52 -13.83 -8.75
N SER A 133 -13.68 -13.61 -9.38
CA SER A 133 -13.95 -14.02 -10.76
C SER A 133 -13.30 -13.05 -11.76
N PHE A 134 -13.42 -13.35 -13.06
CA PHE A 134 -12.82 -12.54 -14.13
C PHE A 134 -13.54 -11.20 -14.36
N ASP A 135 -14.71 -10.96 -13.76
CA ASP A 135 -15.57 -9.81 -14.06
C ASP A 135 -14.88 -8.46 -13.81
N ALA A 136 -14.12 -8.35 -12.71
CA ALA A 136 -13.34 -7.16 -12.39
C ALA A 136 -12.24 -6.89 -13.43
N ILE A 137 -11.58 -7.96 -13.90
CA ILE A 137 -10.52 -7.91 -14.90
C ILE A 137 -11.09 -7.43 -16.24
N ALA A 138 -12.26 -7.96 -16.64
CA ALA A 138 -12.93 -7.57 -17.87
C ALA A 138 -13.35 -6.08 -17.87
N LYS A 139 -13.78 -5.54 -16.73
CA LYS A 139 -14.14 -4.11 -16.59
C LYS A 139 -12.93 -3.20 -16.76
N VAL A 140 -11.82 -3.51 -16.08
CA VAL A 140 -10.56 -2.76 -16.24
C VAL A 140 -10.10 -2.83 -17.69
N HIS A 141 -10.07 -4.02 -18.29
CA HIS A 141 -9.67 -4.22 -19.68
C HIS A 141 -10.52 -3.38 -20.65
N SER A 142 -11.85 -3.38 -20.48
CA SER A 142 -12.76 -2.58 -21.30
C SER A 142 -12.44 -1.07 -21.22
N ASN A 143 -12.19 -0.56 -20.01
CA ASN A 143 -11.84 0.85 -19.81
C ASN A 143 -10.45 1.18 -20.38
N MET A 144 -9.48 0.28 -20.28
CA MET A 144 -8.17 0.45 -20.89
C MET A 144 -8.28 0.63 -22.40
N ILE A 145 -9.05 -0.23 -23.08
CA ILE A 145 -9.28 -0.12 -24.53
C ILE A 145 -10.03 1.16 -24.87
N LYS A 146 -11.07 1.51 -24.10
CA LYS A 146 -11.90 2.68 -24.36
C LYS A 146 -11.13 4.00 -24.26
N HIS A 147 -10.23 4.12 -23.29
CA HIS A 147 -9.54 5.38 -22.98
C HIS A 147 -8.05 5.37 -23.35
N GLY A 148 -7.55 4.28 -23.93
CA GLY A 148 -6.15 4.17 -24.37
C GLY A 148 -5.15 4.09 -23.22
N ALA A 149 -5.52 3.45 -22.11
CA ALA A 149 -4.59 3.21 -21.01
C ALA A 149 -3.55 2.15 -21.40
N ASP A 150 -2.32 2.32 -20.92
CA ASP A 150 -1.20 1.45 -21.22
C ASP A 150 -1.34 0.07 -20.57
N GLY A 151 -1.97 -0.01 -19.39
CA GLY A 151 -2.12 -1.23 -18.62
C GLY A 151 -3.17 -1.10 -17.51
N GLY A 152 -3.31 -2.14 -16.71
CA GLY A 152 -4.17 -2.10 -15.54
C GLY A 152 -3.78 -3.08 -14.45
N MET A 153 -4.45 -2.95 -13.31
CA MET A 153 -4.23 -3.81 -12.16
C MET A 153 -5.58 -4.14 -11.53
N VAL A 154 -5.74 -5.37 -11.05
CA VAL A 154 -6.85 -5.74 -10.18
C VAL A 154 -6.28 -6.17 -8.85
N VAL A 155 -6.64 -5.44 -7.80
CA VAL A 155 -6.20 -5.66 -6.42
C VAL A 155 -7.35 -6.26 -5.64
N ASN A 156 -7.11 -7.36 -4.94
CA ASN A 156 -8.10 -7.97 -4.06
C ASN A 156 -7.46 -8.51 -2.78
N ILE A 157 -8.22 -8.60 -1.67
CA ILE A 157 -7.71 -9.19 -0.43
C ILE A 157 -7.61 -10.71 -0.53
N SER A 158 -8.67 -11.38 -0.97
CA SER A 158 -8.63 -12.80 -1.29
C SER A 158 -7.90 -13.05 -2.62
N ASP A 159 -7.69 -14.33 -2.94
CA ASP A 159 -6.99 -14.69 -4.16
C ASP A 159 -7.89 -14.62 -5.42
N PHE A 160 -7.33 -14.95 -6.58
CA PHE A 160 -8.05 -15.02 -7.85
C PHE A 160 -8.40 -16.46 -8.21
N SER A 161 -9.58 -16.68 -8.78
CA SER A 161 -9.94 -17.98 -9.33
C SER A 161 -9.02 -18.39 -10.49
N LYS A 162 -8.91 -19.69 -10.77
CA LYS A 162 -8.12 -20.19 -11.92
C LYS A 162 -8.56 -19.56 -13.24
N ASN A 163 -9.87 -19.40 -13.43
CA ASN A 163 -10.43 -18.77 -14.62
C ASN A 163 -10.09 -17.28 -14.70
N ALA A 164 -10.08 -16.56 -13.57
CA ALA A 164 -9.66 -15.16 -13.53
C ALA A 164 -8.18 -15.00 -13.92
N ARG A 165 -7.30 -15.86 -13.39
CA ARG A 165 -5.87 -15.87 -13.78
C ARG A 165 -5.69 -16.16 -15.26
N HIS A 166 -6.37 -17.19 -15.78
CA HIS A 166 -6.31 -17.52 -17.20
C HIS A 166 -6.84 -16.39 -18.08
N TYR A 167 -7.90 -15.69 -17.66
CA TYR A 167 -8.44 -14.54 -18.40
C TYR A 167 -7.45 -13.36 -18.45
N ALA A 168 -6.64 -13.16 -17.39
CA ALA A 168 -5.62 -12.13 -17.36
C ALA A 168 -4.40 -12.44 -18.26
N GLU A 169 -4.22 -13.68 -18.71
CA GLU A 169 -3.11 -14.05 -19.58
C GLU A 169 -3.21 -13.31 -20.93
N GLY A 170 -2.14 -12.63 -21.32
CA GLY A 170 -2.06 -11.95 -22.63
C GLY A 170 -2.78 -10.61 -22.71
N ILE A 171 -3.45 -10.17 -21.65
CA ILE A 171 -3.91 -8.78 -21.50
C ILE A 171 -3.01 -8.07 -20.49
N ASN A 172 -2.70 -6.79 -20.70
CA ASN A 172 -1.74 -6.05 -19.88
C ASN A 172 -2.33 -5.66 -18.51
N ILE A 173 -2.77 -6.67 -17.75
CA ILE A 173 -3.39 -6.53 -16.43
C ILE A 173 -2.64 -7.38 -15.41
N GLU A 174 -2.16 -6.73 -14.35
CA GLU A 174 -1.56 -7.40 -13.19
C GLU A 174 -2.64 -7.77 -12.17
N LEU A 175 -2.52 -8.95 -11.57
CA LEU A 175 -3.38 -9.40 -10.47
C LEU A 175 -2.60 -9.35 -9.18
N VAL A 176 -3.13 -8.66 -8.17
CA VAL A 176 -2.49 -8.48 -6.86
C VAL A 176 -3.44 -8.97 -5.76
N ASN A 177 -3.10 -10.07 -5.11
CA ASN A 177 -3.87 -10.59 -3.98
C ASN A 177 -3.42 -9.97 -2.64
N GLY A 178 -4.08 -10.34 -1.54
CA GLY A 178 -3.81 -9.72 -0.24
C GLY A 178 -2.40 -9.97 0.29
N VAL A 179 -1.78 -11.11 -0.04
CA VAL A 179 -0.39 -11.40 0.38
C VAL A 179 0.58 -10.51 -0.39
N GLU A 180 0.38 -10.37 -1.70
CA GLU A 180 1.17 -9.48 -2.56
C GLU A 180 0.99 -8.02 -2.16
N LEU A 181 -0.24 -7.60 -1.84
CA LEU A 181 -0.54 -6.26 -1.35
C LEU A 181 0.14 -5.97 0.00
N VAL A 182 0.18 -6.93 0.92
CA VAL A 182 0.93 -6.80 2.18
C VAL A 182 2.43 -6.61 1.90
N ASP A 183 3.00 -7.38 0.97
CA ASP A 183 4.41 -7.22 0.60
C ASP A 183 4.71 -5.85 -0.02
N MET A 184 3.80 -5.34 -0.85
CA MET A 184 3.86 -4.00 -1.40
C MET A 184 3.76 -2.93 -0.31
N TRP A 185 2.82 -3.09 0.62
CA TRP A 185 2.65 -2.18 1.75
C TRP A 185 3.90 -2.13 2.62
N MET A 186 4.47 -3.27 2.98
CA MET A 186 5.71 -3.32 3.77
C MET A 186 6.89 -2.66 3.04
N LYS A 187 6.99 -2.82 1.72
CA LYS A 187 8.00 -2.12 0.91
C LYS A 187 7.76 -0.60 0.91
N SER A 188 6.52 -0.14 0.82
CA SER A 188 6.22 1.31 0.76
C SER A 188 6.50 2.02 2.10
N LEU A 189 6.40 1.30 3.22
CA LEU A 189 6.79 1.81 4.55
C LEU A 189 8.31 2.03 4.67
N ASN A 190 9.13 1.18 4.03
CA ASN A 190 10.58 1.38 3.99
C ASN A 190 10.95 2.68 3.26
N ILE A 191 10.31 2.95 2.10
CA ILE A 191 10.58 4.16 1.29
C ILE A 191 10.23 5.44 2.07
N LYS A 192 9.05 5.47 2.71
CA LYS A 192 8.63 6.62 3.53
C LYS A 192 9.62 6.92 4.66
N THR A 193 10.27 5.89 5.20
CA THR A 193 11.28 6.07 6.25
C THR A 193 12.57 6.72 5.73
N ASP A 194 12.92 6.46 4.47
CA ASP A 194 14.08 7.08 3.82
C ASP A 194 13.79 8.55 3.45
N GLU A 195 12.61 8.85 2.88
CA GLU A 195 12.21 10.22 2.48
C GLU A 195 12.04 11.20 3.68
N ILE A 196 11.37 10.77 4.77
CA ILE A 196 11.17 11.60 5.96
C ILE A 196 12.50 12.02 6.60
N LYS A 197 13.54 11.18 6.47
CA LYS A 197 14.89 11.48 6.97
C LYS A 197 15.67 12.43 6.06
N GLU A 198 15.38 12.47 4.76
CA GLU A 198 16.00 13.45 3.84
C GLU A 198 15.36 14.84 3.95
N LEU A 199 14.05 14.91 4.18
CA LEU A 199 13.30 16.17 4.34
C LEU A 199 13.46 16.84 5.72
N SER A 200 14.08 16.16 6.68
CA SER A 200 14.47 16.71 7.98
C SER A 200 15.99 16.83 8.08
N PRO A 201 16.64 17.77 7.36
CA PRO A 201 17.97 18.18 7.78
C PRO A 201 17.80 18.73 9.19
N VAL A 202 18.41 18.06 10.16
CA VAL A 202 18.50 18.55 11.54
C VAL A 202 18.96 20.01 11.45
N PRO A 203 18.24 20.98 12.05
CA PRO A 203 18.72 22.35 12.05
C PRO A 203 20.11 22.37 12.70
N ILE A 204 21.05 22.98 11.96
CA ILE A 204 22.50 23.02 12.18
C ILE A 204 22.85 23.37 13.62
#